data_AF-A0A538IAU2-F1
#
_entry.id   AF-A0A538IAU2-F1
#
_cell.length_a   1.000
_cell.length_b   1.000
_cell.length_c   1.000
_cell.angle_alpha   90.00
_cell.angle_beta   90.00
_cell.angle_gamma   90.00
#
_symmetry.space_group_name_H-M   'P 1'
#
loop_
_entity.id
_entity.type
_entity.pdbx_description
1 polymer ?
#
loop_
_entity_poly.entity_id
_entity_poly.type
_entity_poly.pdbx_seq_one_letter_code
_entity_poly.pdbx_strand_id
1 'polypeptide(L)'
;MTPLLAQRSRVDRTFERLYRRHVGDVYRYALAVMRNPADAEDVTQTAFLNAYRAFQNGESPERPHNWLIAIAHNVCRQRFRQSARRPKEVG
;
A
#
# COMPACT_ATOMS: atom_id res chain seq x y z
N MET A 1 4.72 33.87 5.82
CA MET A 1 5.56 32.95 5.02
C MET A 1 5.35 31.50 5.49
N THR A 2 4.12 30.97 5.38
CA THR A 2 3.71 29.65 5.91
C THR A 2 2.98 28.74 4.89
N PRO A 3 3.37 28.67 3.59
CA PRO A 3 2.60 27.90 2.60
C PRO A 3 2.82 26.37 2.64
N LEU A 4 3.99 25.91 3.12
CA LEU A 4 4.36 24.49 3.04
C LEU A 4 3.61 23.59 4.03
N LEU A 5 3.33 24.10 5.23
CA LEU A 5 2.57 23.35 6.25
C LEU A 5 1.09 23.20 5.87
N ALA A 6 0.50 24.25 5.28
CA ALA A 6 -0.88 24.22 4.80
C ALA A 6 -1.03 23.23 3.63
N GLN A 7 -0.08 23.22 2.69
CA GLN A 7 -0.09 22.29 1.56
C GLN A 7 0.03 20.83 2.01
N ARG A 8 0.95 20.52 2.94
CA ARG A 8 1.07 19.17 3.54
C ARG A 8 -0.24 18.73 4.20
N SER A 9 -0.85 19.59 5.01
CA SER A 9 -2.12 19.26 5.67
C SER A 9 -3.25 18.92 4.68
N ARG A 10 -3.25 19.55 3.49
CA ARG A 10 -4.24 19.28 2.44
C ARG A 10 -3.97 17.95 1.72
N VAL A 11 -2.70 17.65 1.46
CA VAL A 11 -2.26 16.36 0.91
C VAL A 11 -2.68 15.22 1.85
N ASP A 12 -2.41 15.37 3.14
CA ASP A 12 -2.71 14.38 4.17
C ASP A 12 -4.23 14.09 4.23
N ARG A 13 -5.07 15.13 4.30
CA ARG A 13 -6.53 14.98 4.30
C ARG A 13 -7.06 14.33 3.02
N THR A 14 -6.43 14.58 1.88
CA THR A 14 -6.86 14.01 0.59
C THR A 14 -6.50 12.55 0.50
N PHE A 15 -5.29 12.19 0.93
CA PHE A 15 -4.87 10.81 0.99
C PHE A 15 -5.68 10.00 2.02
N GLU A 16 -6.03 10.59 3.17
CA GLU A 16 -6.87 9.93 4.17
C GLU A 16 -8.23 9.48 3.60
N ARG A 17 -8.87 10.31 2.76
CA ARG A 17 -10.12 9.92 2.09
C ARG A 17 -9.92 8.76 1.12
N LEU A 18 -8.81 8.76 0.38
CA LEU A 18 -8.43 7.67 -0.52
C LEU A 18 -8.18 6.37 0.26
N TYR A 19 -7.46 6.45 1.39
CA TYR A 19 -7.22 5.34 2.30
C TYR A 19 -8.53 4.74 2.83
N ARG A 20 -9.37 5.57 3.47
CA ARG A 20 -10.65 5.11 4.07
C ARG A 20 -11.56 4.46 3.04
N ARG A 21 -11.54 4.95 1.79
CA ARG A 21 -12.36 4.40 0.70
C ARG A 21 -11.89 3.03 0.21
N HIS A 22 -10.59 2.76 0.22
CA HIS A 22 -10.01 1.61 -0.50
C HIS A 22 -9.30 0.59 0.38
N VAL A 23 -9.09 0.87 1.67
CA VAL A 23 -8.36 -0.04 2.56
C VAL A 23 -8.99 -1.44 2.62
N GLY A 24 -10.33 -1.52 2.65
CA GLY A 24 -11.04 -2.81 2.66
C GLY A 24 -10.88 -3.61 1.36
N ASP A 25 -10.78 -2.95 0.21
CA ASP A 25 -10.59 -3.61 -1.09
C ASP A 25 -9.17 -4.15 -1.22
N VAL A 26 -8.19 -3.32 -0.86
CA VAL A 26 -6.77 -3.69 -0.86
C VAL A 26 -6.50 -4.82 0.12
N TYR A 27 -7.08 -4.78 1.32
CA TYR A 27 -6.95 -5.85 2.30
C TYR A 27 -7.57 -7.16 1.80
N ARG A 28 -8.78 -7.13 1.24
CA ARG A 28 -9.42 -8.34 0.69
C ARG A 28 -8.61 -8.93 -0.46
N TYR A 29 -8.05 -8.09 -1.32
CA TYR A 29 -7.13 -8.52 -2.37
C TYR A 29 -5.87 -9.18 -1.79
N ALA A 30 -5.21 -8.52 -0.84
CA ALA A 30 -4.01 -9.05 -0.19
C ALA A 30 -4.29 -10.38 0.52
N LEU A 31 -5.43 -10.49 1.21
CA LEU A 31 -5.86 -11.72 1.89
C LEU A 31 -6.10 -12.86 0.90
N ALA A 32 -6.75 -12.60 -0.24
CA ALA A 32 -6.97 -13.60 -1.28
C ALA A 32 -5.65 -14.13 -1.87
N VAL A 33 -4.65 -13.25 -2.01
CA VAL A 33 -3.34 -13.60 -2.58
C VAL A 33 -2.44 -14.29 -1.56
N MET A 34 -2.33 -13.75 -0.34
CA MET A 34 -1.42 -14.23 0.69
C MET A 34 -1.95 -15.43 1.48
N ARG A 35 -3.28 -15.57 1.59
CA ARG A 35 -3.96 -16.61 2.38
C ARG A 35 -3.53 -16.67 3.85
N ASN A 36 -3.00 -15.56 4.37
CA ASN A 36 -2.59 -15.39 5.74
C ASN A 36 -3.00 -13.97 6.20
N PRO A 37 -3.79 -13.81 7.27
CA PRO A 37 -4.25 -12.50 7.71
C PRO A 37 -3.12 -11.53 8.09
N ALA A 38 -2.09 -12.00 8.81
CA ALA A 38 -0.97 -11.16 9.23
C ALA A 38 -0.14 -10.66 8.03
N ASP A 39 0.11 -11.54 7.05
CA ASP A 39 0.76 -11.12 5.81
C ASP A 39 -0.10 -10.14 5.00
N ALA A 40 -1.43 -10.33 4.99
CA ALA A 40 -2.34 -9.44 4.29
C ALA A 40 -2.38 -8.04 4.91
N GLU A 41 -2.35 -7.94 6.24
CA GLU A 41 -2.23 -6.67 6.97
C GLU A 41 -0.92 -5.95 6.61
N ASP A 42 0.21 -6.65 6.65
CA ASP A 42 1.53 -6.09 6.31
C ASP A 42 1.60 -5.62 4.86
N VAL A 43 1.08 -6.41 3.92
CA VAL A 43 0.96 -6.02 2.50
C VAL A 43 0.12 -4.76 2.36
N THR A 44 -1.03 -4.70 3.04
CA THR A 44 -1.95 -3.56 2.97
C THR A 44 -1.27 -2.29 3.47
N GLN A 45 -0.63 -2.36 4.64
CA GLN A 45 0.10 -1.23 5.22
C GLN A 45 1.21 -0.76 4.30
N THR A 46 2.04 -1.69 3.81
CA THR A 46 3.15 -1.37 2.90
C THR A 46 2.65 -0.77 1.58
N ALA A 47 1.54 -1.27 1.03
CA ALA A 47 0.95 -0.74 -0.18
C ALA A 47 0.50 0.72 0.01
N PHE A 48 -0.19 1.05 1.10
CA PHE A 48 -0.60 2.42 1.38
C PHE A 48 0.58 3.34 1.73
N LEU A 49 1.63 2.83 2.37
CA LEU A 49 2.85 3.61 2.60
C LEU A 49 3.53 3.99 1.27
N ASN A 50 3.61 3.04 0.34
CA ASN A 50 4.16 3.29 -1.00
C ASN A 50 3.28 4.25 -1.80
N ALA A 51 1.96 4.06 -1.76
CA ALA A 51 1.00 4.96 -2.38
C ALA A 51 1.09 6.38 -1.81
N TYR A 52 1.25 6.53 -0.49
CA TYR A 52 1.38 7.82 0.16
C TYR A 52 2.64 8.57 -0.31
N ARG A 53 3.78 7.87 -0.40
CA ARG A 53 5.03 8.44 -0.93
C ARG A 53 4.87 8.91 -2.38
N ALA A 54 4.25 8.09 -3.24
CA ALA A 54 3.98 8.47 -4.63
C ALA A 54 3.04 9.69 -4.71
N PHE A 55 1.99 9.72 -3.88
CA PHE A 55 1.05 10.83 -3.80
C PHE A 55 1.72 12.13 -3.33
N GLN A 56 2.62 12.06 -2.36
CA GLN A 56 3.44 13.20 -1.93
C GLN A 56 4.38 13.71 -3.03
N ASN A 57 4.82 12.82 -3.92
CA ASN A 57 5.64 13.16 -5.09
C ASN A 57 4.81 13.69 -6.29
N GLY A 58 3.51 13.90 -6.11
CA GLY A 58 2.63 14.51 -7.11
C GLY A 58 1.82 13.52 -7.94
N GLU A 59 1.87 12.23 -7.64
CA GLU A 59 1.08 11.25 -8.38
C GLU A 59 -0.42 11.37 -8.07
N SER A 60 -1.23 11.50 -9.13
CA SER A 60 -2.68 11.66 -9.04
C SER A 60 -3.35 10.67 -9.99
N PRO A 61 -3.63 9.43 -9.54
CA PRO A 61 -4.18 8.39 -10.40
C PRO A 61 -5.64 8.67 -10.77
N GLU A 62 -5.97 8.59 -12.07
CA GLU A 62 -7.35 8.69 -12.56
C GLU A 62 -8.24 7.56 -12.04
N ARG A 63 -7.64 6.37 -11.80
CA ARG A 63 -8.31 5.18 -11.28
C ARG A 63 -7.62 4.71 -9.99
N PRO A 64 -7.92 5.33 -8.83
CA PRO A 64 -7.25 5.04 -7.56
C PRO A 64 -7.32 3.57 -7.14
N HIS A 65 -8.45 2.91 -7.36
CA HIS A 65 -8.60 1.49 -7.03
C HIS A 65 -7.58 0.62 -7.80
N ASN A 66 -7.55 0.71 -9.13
CA ASN A 66 -6.62 -0.09 -9.95
C ASN A 66 -5.16 0.18 -9.60
N TRP A 67 -4.83 1.44 -9.34
CA TRP A 67 -3.50 1.85 -8.93
C TRP A 67 -3.09 1.23 -7.59
N LEU A 68 -3.97 1.26 -6.58
CA LEU A 68 -3.72 0.64 -5.28
C LEU A 68 -3.59 -0.89 -5.37
N ILE A 69 -4.41 -1.55 -6.19
CA ILE A 69 -4.30 -3.00 -6.42
C ILE A 69 -2.97 -3.35 -7.11
N ALA A 70 -2.52 -2.54 -8.06
CA ALA A 70 -1.21 -2.74 -8.70
C ALA A 70 -0.06 -2.62 -7.69
N ILE A 71 -0.10 -1.62 -6.80
CA ILE A 71 0.89 -1.48 -5.73
C ILE A 71 0.84 -2.71 -4.80
N ALA A 72 -0.35 -3.11 -4.34
CA ALA A 72 -0.51 -4.27 -3.47
C ALA A 72 0.00 -5.56 -4.12
N HIS A 73 -0.30 -5.77 -5.41
CA HIS A 73 0.21 -6.90 -6.19
C HIS A 73 1.75 -6.94 -6.21
N ASN A 74 2.39 -5.79 -6.40
CA ASN A 74 3.86 -5.71 -6.40
C ASN A 74 4.44 -6.04 -5.02
N VAL A 75 3.79 -5.61 -3.94
CA VAL A 75 4.19 -5.94 -2.56
C VAL A 75 4.02 -7.45 -2.29
N CYS A 76 2.90 -8.06 -2.68
CA CYS A 76 2.71 -9.52 -2.59
C CYS A 76 3.83 -10.28 -3.32
N ARG A 77 4.14 -9.89 -4.56
CA ARG A 77 5.22 -10.50 -5.36
C ARG A 77 6.58 -10.38 -4.65
N GLN A 78 6.86 -9.24 -4.05
CA GLN A 78 8.09 -9.03 -3.29
C GLN A 78 8.15 -9.97 -2.07
N ARG A 79 7.05 -10.10 -1.33
CA ARG A 79 6.99 -10.96 -0.14
C ARG A 79 7.19 -12.44 -0.50
N PHE A 80 6.57 -12.93 -1.57
CA PHE A 80 6.84 -14.28 -2.08
C PHE A 80 8.30 -14.51 -2.47
N ARG A 81 8.94 -13.54 -3.14
CA ARG A 81 10.37 -13.62 -3.49
C ARG A 81 11.27 -13.67 -2.25
N GLN A 82 10.91 -12.97 -1.17
CA GLN A 82 11.67 -12.99 0.08
C GLN A 82 11.50 -14.32 0.83
N SER A 83 10.29 -14.85 0.91
CA SER A 83 10.02 -16.15 1.53
C SER A 83 10.74 -17.30 0.81
N ALA A 84 10.82 -17.26 -0.52
CA ALA A 84 11.53 -18.27 -1.31
C ALA A 84 13.06 -18.23 -1.13
N ARG A 85 13.62 -17.10 -0.66
CA ARG A 85 15.07 -16.91 -0.47
C ARG A 85 15.56 -17.22 0.93
N ARG A 86 14.67 -17.38 1.93
CA ARG A 86 15.07 -17.86 3.26
C ARG A 86 15.41 -19.36 3.13
N PRO A 87 16.68 -19.77 3.32
CA PRO A 87 17.00 -21.18 3.42
C PRO A 87 16.10 -21.76 4.51
N LYS A 88 15.48 -22.92 4.27
CA LYS A 88 14.93 -23.69 5.39
C LYS A 88 16.11 -23.96 6.31
N GLU A 89 16.13 -23.33 7.47
CA GLU A 89 16.96 -23.79 8.56
C GLU A 89 16.49 -25.22 8.83
N VAL A 90 17.23 -26.17 8.26
CA VAL A 90 17.08 -27.59 8.52
C VAL A 90 17.58 -27.79 9.94
N GLY A 91 16.65 -27.95 10.87
CA GLY A 91 16.94 -28.53 12.19
C GLY A 91 17.29 -30.00 12.06
#